data_AF-A0A4P5X5S5-F1
#
_entry.id   AF-A0A4P5X5S5-F1
#
_cell.length_a   1.000
_cell.length_b   1.000
_cell.length_c   1.000
_cell.angle_alpha   90.00
_cell.angle_beta   90.00
_cell.angle_gamma   90.00
#
_symmetry.space_group_name_H-M   'P 1'
#
loop_
_entity.id
_entity.type
_entity.pdbx_description
1 polymer ?
#
loop_
_entity_poly.entity_id
_entity_poly.type
_entity_poly.pdbx_seq_one_letter_code
_entity_poly.pdbx_strand_id
1 'polypeptide(L)'
;MLRMLALRVRCCSVGQLAKAAWNDTPAGLKNCKARLKVLATKGLVGIATMLAHPEVTLEGPLAVWQPGLPAPDLASISHRGRKRWGGAPTRTEFVYATQEAVTLVGGAPGREPRPSEATHDLHLAAVYLRMREELATRAESWRSESLLATDTSIKRAKPGDKVPDAIVRDGRAKTAIEFVGEYSLDKLTAFHAYCKRANLGYELW
;
A
#
# COMPACT_ATOMS: atom_id res chain seq x y z
N MET A 1 14.63 -3.65 3.96
CA MET A 1 14.19 -3.11 2.65
C MET A 1 13.72 -4.19 1.68
N LEU A 2 14.56 -5.11 1.19
CA LEU A 2 14.14 -6.13 0.20
C LEU A 2 12.91 -6.94 0.64
N ARG A 3 12.93 -7.45 1.88
CA ARG A 3 11.76 -8.12 2.48
C ARG A 3 10.48 -7.28 2.47
N MET A 4 10.59 -5.96 2.65
CA MET A 4 9.43 -5.08 2.62
C MET A 4 8.85 -4.98 1.20
N LEU A 5 9.69 -4.76 0.20
CA LEU A 5 9.29 -4.70 -1.21
C LEU A 5 8.78 -6.03 -1.75
N ALA A 6 9.22 -7.16 -1.17
CA ALA A 6 8.80 -8.49 -1.60
C ALA A 6 7.55 -9.00 -0.83
N LEU A 7 7.35 -8.58 0.41
CA LEU A 7 6.31 -9.14 1.29
C LEU A 7 5.20 -8.17 1.66
N ARG A 8 5.39 -6.85 1.50
CA ARG A 8 4.53 -5.85 2.14
C ARG A 8 3.93 -4.86 1.16
N VAL A 9 4.75 -4.28 0.28
CA VAL A 9 4.30 -3.25 -0.68
C VAL A 9 4.85 -3.59 -2.06
N ARG A 10 4.11 -3.28 -3.12
CA ARG A 10 4.53 -3.57 -4.51
C ARG A 10 5.75 -2.74 -4.90
N CYS A 11 5.74 -1.48 -4.50
CA CYS A 11 6.84 -0.54 -4.68
C CYS A 11 6.79 0.53 -3.59
N CYS A 12 7.81 1.38 -3.56
CA CYS A 12 7.79 2.64 -2.83
C CYS A 12 8.71 3.64 -3.52
N SER A 13 8.59 4.93 -3.18
CA SER A 13 9.51 5.93 -3.72
C SER A 13 10.88 5.83 -3.06
N VAL A 14 11.91 6.30 -3.76
CA VAL A 14 13.25 6.45 -3.17
C VAL A 14 13.22 7.38 -1.95
N GLY A 15 12.38 8.42 -1.96
CA GLY A 15 12.19 9.34 -0.84
C GLY A 15 11.62 8.64 0.40
N GLN A 16 10.57 7.85 0.21
CA GLN A 16 9.98 7.03 1.28
C GLN A 16 11.00 6.06 1.89
N LEU A 17 11.82 5.40 1.05
CA LEU A 17 12.88 4.51 1.54
C LEU A 17 13.97 5.25 2.31
N ALA A 18 14.39 6.41 1.80
CA ALA A 18 15.41 7.22 2.45
C ALA A 18 14.95 7.67 3.85
N LYS A 19 13.73 8.21 3.95
CA LYS A 19 13.12 8.61 5.21
C LYS A 19 13.00 7.43 6.18
N ALA A 20 12.54 6.28 5.69
CA ALA A 20 12.16 5.17 6.55
C ALA A 20 13.32 4.24 6.96
N ALA A 21 14.48 4.30 6.32
CA ALA A 21 15.60 3.38 6.59
C ALA A 21 16.95 4.07 6.81
N TRP A 22 17.08 5.36 6.49
CA TRP A 22 18.29 6.14 6.77
C TRP A 22 18.00 7.25 7.76
N ASN A 23 17.46 8.37 7.27
CA ASN A 23 17.04 9.58 7.97
C ASN A 23 16.54 10.56 6.90
N ASP A 24 15.61 11.44 7.24
CA ASP A 24 15.05 12.44 6.32
C ASP A 24 16.03 13.61 6.10
N THR A 25 17.15 13.32 5.43
CA THR A 25 18.24 14.28 5.17
C THR A 25 18.80 14.09 3.76
N PRO A 26 19.44 15.13 3.17
CA PRO A 26 20.12 15.00 1.87
C PRO A 26 21.18 13.89 1.85
N ALA A 27 21.92 13.71 2.94
CA ALA A 27 22.90 12.63 3.08
C ALA A 27 22.23 11.24 3.13
N GLY A 28 21.11 11.11 3.86
CA GLY A 28 20.30 9.89 3.91
C GLY A 28 19.78 9.50 2.52
N LEU A 29 19.25 10.47 1.76
CA LEU A 29 18.81 10.26 0.38
C LEU A 29 19.94 9.81 -0.54
N LYS A 30 21.12 10.46 -0.46
CA LYS A 30 22.30 10.08 -1.23
C LYS A 30 22.74 8.64 -0.94
N ASN A 31 22.79 8.26 0.35
CA ASN A 31 23.17 6.92 0.79
C ASN A 31 22.15 5.86 0.35
N CYS A 32 20.85 6.17 0.45
CA CYS A 32 19.77 5.33 -0.05
C CYS A 32 19.95 5.07 -1.56
N LYS A 33 20.12 6.12 -2.37
CA LYS A 33 20.36 6.01 -3.82
C LYS A 33 21.59 5.17 -4.16
N ALA A 34 22.70 5.38 -3.45
CA ALA A 34 23.92 4.60 -3.64
C ALA A 34 23.68 3.11 -3.36
N ARG A 35 22.97 2.79 -2.27
CA ARG A 35 22.63 1.40 -1.93
C ARG A 35 21.67 0.77 -2.93
N LEU A 36 20.67 1.52 -3.40
CA LEU A 36 19.72 1.07 -4.42
C LEU A 36 20.41 0.76 -5.74
N LYS A 37 21.39 1.59 -6.16
CA LYS A 37 22.20 1.32 -7.34
C LYS A 37 22.91 -0.03 -7.25
N VAL A 38 23.54 -0.33 -6.10
CA VAL A 38 24.21 -1.62 -5.87
C VAL A 38 23.23 -2.80 -5.94
N LEU A 39 22.02 -2.64 -5.41
CA LEU A 39 21.00 -3.70 -5.49
C LEU A 39 20.45 -3.87 -6.91
N ALA A 40 20.29 -2.78 -7.65
CA ALA A 40 19.85 -2.80 -9.05
C ALA A 40 20.89 -3.48 -9.94
N THR A 41 22.19 -3.19 -9.76
CA THR A 41 23.27 -3.88 -10.50
C THR A 41 23.34 -5.37 -10.20
N LYS A 42 22.85 -5.80 -9.03
CA LYS A 42 22.70 -7.21 -8.67
C LYS A 42 21.36 -7.82 -9.11
N GLY A 43 20.53 -7.07 -9.82
CA GLY A 43 19.21 -7.51 -10.27
C GLY A 43 18.19 -7.72 -9.15
N LEU A 44 18.44 -7.23 -7.93
CA LEU A 44 17.56 -7.45 -6.76
C LEU A 44 16.43 -6.40 -6.66
N VAL A 45 16.60 -5.23 -7.27
CA VAL A 45 15.54 -4.23 -7.35
C VAL A 45 15.47 -3.66 -8.76
N GLY A 46 14.25 -3.35 -9.20
CA GLY A 46 14.03 -2.49 -10.35
C GLY A 46 13.85 -1.05 -9.89
N ILE A 47 14.25 -0.11 -10.74
CA ILE A 47 14.04 1.33 -10.53
C ILE A 47 13.32 1.86 -11.76
N ALA A 48 12.15 2.47 -11.56
CA ALA A 48 11.35 3.07 -12.62
C ALA A 48 11.03 4.52 -12.27
N THR A 49 10.98 5.40 -13.28
CA THR A 49 10.54 6.79 -13.09
C THR A 49 9.20 6.99 -13.78
N MET A 50 8.23 7.54 -13.05
CA MET A 50 6.90 7.83 -13.58
C MET A 50 6.30 9.05 -12.91
N LEU A 51 5.19 9.54 -13.45
CA LEU A 51 4.42 10.61 -12.82
C LEU A 51 3.50 10.02 -11.75
N ALA A 52 3.56 10.60 -10.56
CA ALA A 52 2.64 10.31 -9.46
C ALA A 52 2.29 11.61 -8.75
N HIS A 53 1.06 11.70 -8.22
CA HIS A 53 0.74 12.81 -7.32
C HIS A 53 1.66 12.74 -6.08
N PRO A 54 2.13 13.90 -5.58
CA PRO A 54 2.88 13.96 -4.33
C PRO A 54 2.12 13.27 -3.20
N GLU A 55 2.87 12.73 -2.24
CA GLU A 55 2.28 12.09 -1.05
C GLU A 55 1.36 13.06 -0.32
N VAL A 56 0.10 12.65 -0.09
CA VAL A 56 -0.80 13.38 0.80
C VAL A 56 -0.39 13.16 2.25
N THR A 57 -0.61 14.15 3.09
CA THR A 57 -0.42 13.98 4.54
C THR A 57 -1.42 12.95 5.06
N LEU A 58 -0.91 11.83 5.55
CA LEU A 58 -1.70 10.83 6.25
C LEU A 58 -1.77 11.26 7.73
N GLU A 59 -2.91 11.77 8.19
CA GLU A 59 -3.18 12.05 9.62
C GLU A 59 -3.81 10.84 10.32
N GLY A 60 -4.55 10.03 9.57
CA GLY A 60 -5.16 8.78 9.99
C GLY A 60 -6.13 8.27 8.92
N PRO A 61 -6.84 7.17 9.17
CA PRO A 61 -7.88 6.71 8.26
C PRO A 61 -9.03 7.72 8.21
N LEU A 62 -9.59 7.92 7.01
CA LEU A 62 -10.84 8.67 6.81
C LEU A 62 -12.00 8.03 7.56
N ALA A 63 -12.00 6.70 7.69
CA ALA A 63 -12.99 5.96 8.45
C ALA A 63 -12.45 4.61 8.90
N VAL A 64 -12.95 4.16 10.05
CA VAL A 64 -12.75 2.81 10.59
C VAL A 64 -14.13 2.19 10.80
N TRP A 65 -14.29 0.92 10.42
CA TRP A 65 -15.54 0.19 10.60
C TRP A 65 -15.28 -1.25 11.05
N GLN A 66 -16.20 -1.80 11.84
CA GLN A 66 -16.18 -3.19 12.29
C GLN A 66 -17.55 -3.85 12.03
N PRO A 67 -17.58 -5.16 11.75
CA PRO A 67 -18.84 -5.90 11.58
C PRO A 67 -19.79 -5.71 12.77
N GLY A 68 -21.07 -5.50 12.47
CA GLY A 68 -22.11 -5.23 13.46
C GLY A 68 -22.31 -3.75 13.80
N LEU A 69 -21.36 -2.86 13.45
CA LEU A 69 -21.55 -1.42 13.60
C LEU A 69 -22.32 -0.81 12.42
N PRO A 70 -23.00 0.34 12.62
CA PRO A 70 -23.60 1.11 11.53
C PRO A 70 -22.58 1.42 10.44
N ALA A 71 -23.02 1.38 9.18
CA ALA A 71 -22.16 1.73 8.05
C ALA A 71 -21.76 3.23 8.15
N PRO A 72 -20.49 3.58 7.85
CA PRO A 72 -20.09 4.98 7.84
C PRO A 72 -20.68 5.70 6.62
N ASP A 73 -20.71 7.03 6.66
CA ASP A 73 -21.12 7.86 5.52
C ASP A 73 -20.07 7.80 4.40
N LEU A 74 -20.27 6.87 3.47
CA LEU A 74 -19.37 6.62 2.34
C LEU A 74 -19.33 7.81 1.35
N ALA A 75 -20.40 8.61 1.26
CA ALA A 75 -20.43 9.77 0.39
C ALA A 75 -19.52 10.88 0.93
N SER A 76 -19.62 11.15 2.23
CA SER A 76 -18.69 12.06 2.92
C SER A 76 -17.24 11.58 2.84
N ILE A 77 -16.99 10.28 2.96
CA ILE A 77 -15.63 9.71 2.81
C ILE A 77 -15.08 9.89 1.40
N SER A 78 -15.87 9.57 0.35
CA SER A 78 -15.47 9.80 -1.04
C SER A 78 -15.14 11.28 -1.31
N HIS A 79 -15.93 12.20 -0.75
CA HIS A 79 -15.67 13.64 -0.86
C HIS A 79 -14.37 14.05 -0.17
N ARG A 80 -14.14 13.59 1.06
CA ARG A 80 -12.89 13.88 1.80
C ARG A 80 -11.66 13.27 1.12
N GLY A 81 -11.76 12.06 0.58
CA GLY A 81 -10.69 11.42 -0.20
C GLY A 81 -10.30 12.24 -1.42
N ARG A 82 -11.28 12.72 -2.20
CA ARG A 82 -11.03 13.62 -3.35
C ARG A 82 -10.36 14.94 -2.96
N LYS A 83 -10.74 15.52 -1.83
CA LYS A 83 -10.19 16.79 -1.34
C LYS A 83 -8.72 16.74 -0.92
N ARG A 84 -8.15 15.54 -0.69
CA ARG A 84 -6.74 15.40 -0.32
C ARG A 84 -5.78 15.68 -1.47
N TRP A 85 -6.27 15.60 -2.71
CA TRP A 85 -5.47 15.80 -3.91
C TRP A 85 -5.42 17.30 -4.25
N GLY A 86 -4.24 17.91 -4.12
CA GLY A 86 -4.02 19.31 -4.47
C GLY A 86 -2.79 19.57 -5.34
N GLY A 87 -1.80 18.68 -5.32
CA GLY A 87 -0.56 18.83 -6.09
C GLY A 87 -0.65 18.17 -7.47
N ALA A 88 -0.09 18.82 -8.49
CA ALA A 88 0.08 18.21 -9.82
C ALA A 88 1.02 16.99 -9.75
N PRO A 89 0.85 15.97 -10.62
CA PRO A 89 1.77 14.85 -10.70
C PRO A 89 3.22 15.29 -10.92
N THR A 90 4.15 14.65 -10.23
CA THR A 90 5.59 14.93 -10.33
C THR A 90 6.37 13.67 -10.70
N ARG A 91 7.54 13.84 -11.31
CA ARG A 91 8.45 12.72 -11.61
C ARG A 91 8.94 12.11 -10.30
N THR A 92 8.55 10.86 -10.07
CA THR A 92 8.89 10.10 -8.87
C THR A 92 9.66 8.84 -9.27
N GLU A 93 10.79 8.61 -8.60
CA GLU A 93 11.57 7.37 -8.73
C GLU A 93 11.00 6.31 -7.78
N PHE A 94 10.50 5.22 -8.36
CA PHE A 94 9.98 4.06 -7.66
C PHE A 94 11.00 2.93 -7.64
N VAL A 95 10.99 2.18 -6.54
CA VAL A 95 11.77 0.97 -6.34
C VAL A 95 10.82 -0.19 -6.08
N TYR A 96 11.06 -1.32 -6.74
CA TYR A 96 10.28 -2.54 -6.56
C TYR A 96 11.20 -3.77 -6.48
N ALA A 97 10.74 -4.84 -5.82
CA ALA A 97 11.48 -6.11 -5.76
C ALA A 97 11.36 -6.85 -7.10
N THR A 98 12.48 -7.32 -7.64
CA THR A 98 12.50 -8.20 -8.81
C THR A 98 12.17 -9.65 -8.43
N GLN A 99 12.00 -10.50 -9.44
CA GLN A 99 11.87 -11.94 -9.22
C GLN A 99 13.08 -12.53 -8.47
N GLU A 100 14.29 -12.06 -8.77
CA GLU A 100 15.52 -12.50 -8.10
C GLU A 100 15.50 -12.19 -6.59
N ALA A 101 15.03 -11.00 -6.21
CA ALA A 101 14.87 -10.68 -4.80
C ALA A 101 13.87 -11.59 -4.10
N VAL A 102 12.78 -11.97 -4.77
CA VAL A 102 11.78 -12.87 -4.21
C VAL A 102 12.32 -14.29 -4.04
N THR A 103 13.13 -14.78 -5.00
CA THR A 103 13.85 -16.05 -4.82
C THR A 103 14.73 -16.02 -3.56
N LEU A 104 15.37 -14.88 -3.27
CA LEU A 104 16.25 -14.73 -2.11
C LEU A 104 15.51 -14.60 -0.76
N VAL A 105 14.40 -13.85 -0.71
CA VAL A 105 13.76 -13.49 0.58
C VAL A 105 12.33 -14.01 0.75
N GLY A 106 11.80 -14.71 -0.25
CA GLY A 106 10.40 -15.11 -0.35
C GLY A 106 9.46 -13.95 -0.68
N GLY A 107 8.17 -14.25 -0.79
CA GLY A 107 7.11 -13.26 -1.05
C GLY A 107 6.53 -13.34 -2.46
N ALA A 108 6.06 -12.21 -2.97
CA ALA A 108 5.56 -12.08 -4.33
C ALA A 108 6.36 -11.02 -5.08
N PRO A 109 6.69 -11.23 -6.37
CA PRO A 109 7.45 -10.24 -7.12
C PRO A 109 6.67 -8.93 -7.15
N GLY A 110 7.39 -7.84 -6.89
CA GLY A 110 6.92 -6.55 -7.34
C GLY A 110 6.93 -6.58 -8.87
N ARG A 111 5.85 -6.13 -9.49
CA ARG A 111 5.95 -5.75 -10.90
C ARG A 111 6.39 -4.31 -10.99
N GLU A 112 6.99 -3.95 -12.11
CA GLU A 112 7.19 -2.55 -12.44
C GLU A 112 5.85 -1.80 -12.29
N PRO A 113 5.80 -0.69 -11.52
CA PRO A 113 4.54 0.00 -11.28
C PRO A 113 4.01 0.57 -12.60
N ARG A 114 2.68 0.49 -12.79
CA ARG A 114 2.04 1.05 -13.98
C ARG A 114 1.76 2.53 -13.75
N PRO A 115 1.87 3.39 -14.77
CA PRO A 115 1.52 4.81 -14.63
C PRO A 115 0.13 5.05 -14.05
N SER A 116 -0.85 4.21 -14.39
CA SER A 116 -2.24 4.30 -13.89
C SER A 116 -2.40 3.96 -12.40
N GLU A 117 -1.41 3.30 -11.80
CA GLU A 117 -1.44 2.83 -10.40
C GLU A 117 -0.36 3.51 -9.55
N ALA A 118 0.60 4.20 -10.17
CA ALA A 118 1.75 4.81 -9.52
C ALA A 118 1.38 5.65 -8.29
N THR A 119 0.37 6.50 -8.44
CA THR A 119 -0.15 7.32 -7.34
C THR A 119 -0.74 6.45 -6.23
N HIS A 120 -1.53 5.43 -6.58
CA HIS A 120 -2.14 4.55 -5.58
C HIS A 120 -1.08 3.73 -4.83
N ASP A 121 -0.16 3.09 -5.54
CA ASP A 121 0.91 2.28 -4.93
C ASP A 121 1.85 3.14 -4.04
N LEU A 122 2.15 4.39 -4.46
CA LEU A 122 2.93 5.34 -3.66
C LEU A 122 2.29 5.57 -2.29
N HIS A 123 0.98 5.78 -2.27
CA HIS A 123 0.26 6.10 -1.04
C HIS A 123 -0.02 4.87 -0.19
N LEU A 124 -0.29 3.72 -0.80
CA LEU A 124 -0.39 2.47 -0.07
C LEU A 124 0.94 2.14 0.64
N ALA A 125 2.08 2.44 0.00
CA ALA A 125 3.38 2.33 0.64
C ALA A 125 3.53 3.30 1.82
N ALA A 126 3.02 4.52 1.73
CA ALA A 126 3.01 5.48 2.84
C ALA A 126 2.19 4.97 4.03
N VAL A 127 1.01 4.38 3.78
CA VAL A 127 0.17 3.76 4.83
C VAL A 127 0.92 2.62 5.53
N TYR A 128 1.55 1.72 4.76
CA TYR A 128 2.35 0.64 5.34
C TYR A 128 3.52 1.17 6.18
N LEU A 129 4.26 2.16 5.67
CA LEU A 129 5.43 2.72 6.36
C LEU A 129 5.03 3.39 7.67
N ARG A 130 3.91 4.12 7.68
CA ARG A 130 3.33 4.68 8.91
C ARG A 130 2.94 3.58 9.89
N MET A 131 2.23 2.54 9.44
CA MET A 131 1.89 1.41 10.32
C MET A 131 3.12 0.70 10.86
N ARG A 132 4.21 0.63 10.09
CA ARG A 132 5.47 0.03 10.57
C ARG A 132 6.11 0.84 11.70
N GLU A 133 5.96 2.16 11.66
CA GLU A 133 6.46 3.08 12.69
C GLU A 133 5.58 3.07 13.94
N GLU A 134 4.26 3.14 13.77
CA GLU A 134 3.32 3.33 14.89
C GLU A 134 2.76 2.01 15.47
N LEU A 135 2.64 0.96 14.64
CA LEU A 135 1.86 -0.26 14.93
C LEU A 135 2.59 -1.52 14.43
N ALA A 136 3.80 -1.78 14.94
CA ALA A 136 4.70 -2.83 14.45
C ALA A 136 4.04 -4.20 14.22
N THR A 137 3.22 -4.68 15.17
CA THR A 137 2.50 -5.97 15.06
C THR A 137 1.54 -6.01 13.85
N ARG A 138 0.87 -4.90 13.53
CA ARG A 138 0.00 -4.79 12.35
C ARG A 138 0.83 -4.83 11.08
N ALA A 139 1.93 -4.07 11.03
CA ALA A 139 2.82 -4.07 9.88
C ALA A 139 3.48 -5.44 9.60
N GLU A 140 3.76 -6.22 10.64
CA GLU A 140 4.25 -7.60 10.52
C GLU A 140 3.20 -8.57 9.98
N SER A 141 1.92 -8.35 10.31
CA SER A 141 0.81 -9.17 9.82
C SER A 141 0.30 -8.74 8.44
N TRP A 142 0.71 -7.56 7.95
CA TRP A 142 0.33 -7.02 6.64
C TRP A 142 0.52 -8.03 5.50
N ARG A 143 -0.53 -8.22 4.71
CA ARG A 143 -0.55 -9.01 3.48
C ARG A 143 -1.12 -8.14 2.36
N SER A 144 -0.29 -7.80 1.38
CA SER A 144 -0.69 -7.02 0.22
C SER A 144 -1.57 -7.82 -0.74
N GLU A 145 -2.34 -7.13 -1.58
CA GLU A 145 -3.17 -7.73 -2.63
C GLU A 145 -2.45 -8.84 -3.41
N SER A 146 -1.17 -8.66 -3.76
CA SER A 146 -0.38 -9.67 -4.48
C SER A 146 -0.20 -10.98 -3.70
N LEU A 147 -0.08 -10.90 -2.37
CA LEU A 147 -0.04 -12.08 -1.48
C LEU A 147 -1.44 -12.61 -1.17
N LEU A 148 -2.46 -11.74 -1.12
CA LEU A 148 -3.84 -12.18 -0.95
C LEU A 148 -4.32 -13.00 -2.16
N ALA A 149 -3.86 -12.66 -3.37
CA ALA A 149 -4.20 -13.37 -4.60
C ALA A 149 -3.71 -14.84 -4.60
N THR A 150 -2.67 -15.16 -3.82
CA THR A 150 -2.15 -16.52 -3.66
C THR A 150 -2.68 -17.23 -2.41
N ASP A 151 -3.40 -16.51 -1.54
CA ASP A 151 -3.97 -17.04 -0.31
C ASP A 151 -5.35 -17.67 -0.57
N THR A 152 -5.39 -19.00 -0.61
CA THR A 152 -6.62 -19.78 -0.81
C THR A 152 -7.64 -19.64 0.33
N SER A 153 -7.24 -19.11 1.48
CA SER A 153 -8.14 -18.83 2.61
C SER A 153 -8.97 -17.56 2.40
N ILE A 154 -8.58 -16.71 1.44
CA ILE A 154 -9.32 -15.51 1.04
C ILE A 154 -10.08 -15.86 -0.23
N LYS A 155 -11.24 -16.47 -0.02
CA LYS A 155 -12.14 -16.79 -1.12
C LYS A 155 -12.57 -15.49 -1.80
N ARG A 156 -12.10 -15.25 -3.01
CA ARG A 156 -12.85 -14.40 -3.96
C ARG A 156 -14.23 -15.04 -4.08
N ALA A 157 -15.25 -14.42 -3.49
CA ALA A 157 -16.57 -15.03 -3.46
C ALA A 157 -17.14 -15.16 -4.89
N LYS A 158 -16.72 -14.28 -5.80
CA LYS A 158 -16.97 -14.34 -7.24
C LYS A 158 -15.74 -13.87 -8.05
N PRO A 159 -15.54 -14.37 -9.29
CA PRO A 159 -14.64 -13.74 -10.25
C PRO A 159 -15.00 -12.26 -10.43
N GLY A 160 -14.03 -11.36 -10.22
CA GLY A 160 -14.24 -9.90 -10.29
C GLY A 160 -14.57 -9.21 -8.96
N ASP A 161 -14.73 -9.94 -7.85
CA ASP A 161 -14.85 -9.31 -6.54
C ASP A 161 -13.55 -8.56 -6.19
N LYS A 162 -13.70 -7.28 -5.82
CA LYS A 162 -12.58 -6.44 -5.40
C LYS A 162 -12.01 -6.98 -4.09
N VAL A 163 -10.74 -7.36 -4.12
CA VAL A 163 -9.95 -7.64 -2.91
C VAL A 163 -9.45 -6.32 -2.32
N PRO A 164 -9.33 -6.22 -0.98
CA PRO A 164 -8.70 -5.06 -0.35
C PRO A 164 -7.25 -4.87 -0.81
N ASP A 165 -6.78 -3.63 -0.78
CA ASP A 165 -5.38 -3.30 -1.07
C ASP A 165 -4.41 -4.08 -0.16
N ALA A 166 -4.79 -4.25 1.12
CA ALA A 166 -4.11 -5.14 2.04
C ALA A 166 -5.03 -5.65 3.17
N ILE A 167 -4.57 -6.67 3.89
CA ILE A 167 -5.17 -7.12 5.15
C ILE A 167 -4.10 -7.15 6.24
N VAL A 168 -4.46 -6.69 7.44
CA VAL A 168 -3.68 -6.82 8.69
C VAL A 168 -4.46 -7.63 9.72
N ARG A 169 -3.79 -8.05 10.79
CA ARG A 169 -4.41 -8.73 11.94
C ARG A 169 -4.40 -7.83 13.17
N ASP A 170 -5.56 -7.79 13.83
CA ASP A 170 -5.78 -7.13 15.11
C ASP A 170 -6.17 -8.20 16.14
N GLY A 171 -5.15 -8.82 16.75
CA GLY A 171 -5.34 -10.03 17.56
C GLY A 171 -5.87 -11.19 16.71
N ARG A 172 -7.12 -11.61 16.99
CA ARG A 172 -7.81 -12.65 16.20
C ARG A 172 -8.60 -12.08 15.02
N ALA A 173 -8.88 -10.78 15.01
CA ALA A 173 -9.64 -10.14 13.95
C ALA A 173 -8.74 -9.83 12.74
N LYS A 174 -9.36 -9.73 11.56
CA LYS A 174 -8.72 -9.27 10.33
C LYS A 174 -9.33 -7.91 9.96
N THR A 175 -8.45 -6.98 9.60
CA THR A 175 -8.84 -5.64 9.15
C THR A 175 -8.32 -5.42 7.74
N ALA A 176 -9.23 -5.10 6.82
CA ALA A 176 -8.91 -4.68 5.47
C ALA A 176 -8.39 -3.23 5.47
N ILE A 177 -7.32 -3.00 4.75
CA ILE A 177 -6.75 -1.67 4.52
C ILE A 177 -7.01 -1.32 3.06
N GLU A 178 -7.58 -0.15 2.84
CA GLU A 178 -7.93 0.35 1.51
C GLU A 178 -7.51 1.80 1.40
N PHE A 179 -6.73 2.16 0.37
CA PHE A 179 -6.38 3.55 0.11
C PHE A 179 -7.43 4.21 -0.77
N VAL A 180 -8.05 5.28 -0.26
CA VAL A 180 -9.13 6.03 -0.92
C VAL A 180 -8.54 7.23 -1.65
N GLY A 181 -8.27 7.03 -2.94
CA GLY A 181 -7.96 8.11 -3.86
C GLY A 181 -9.21 8.82 -4.39
N GLU A 182 -9.27 9.04 -5.70
CA GLU A 182 -10.45 9.61 -6.38
C GLU A 182 -11.58 8.58 -6.58
N TYR A 183 -11.87 7.78 -5.55
CA TYR A 183 -12.88 6.72 -5.67
C TYR A 183 -14.29 7.30 -5.72
N SER A 184 -15.11 6.71 -6.60
CA SER A 184 -16.55 6.95 -6.61
C SER A 184 -17.22 6.31 -5.39
N LEU A 185 -18.40 6.84 -5.04
CA LEU A 185 -19.26 6.26 -4.02
C LEU A 185 -19.56 4.78 -4.29
N ASP A 186 -19.74 4.39 -5.57
CA ASP A 186 -20.01 3.02 -5.97
C ASP A 186 -18.86 2.07 -5.60
N LYS A 187 -17.60 2.50 -5.80
CA LYS A 187 -16.42 1.70 -5.41
C LYS A 187 -16.38 1.47 -3.90
N LEU A 188 -16.64 2.51 -3.11
CA LEU A 188 -16.68 2.39 -1.64
C LEU A 188 -17.85 1.52 -1.17
N THR A 189 -19.01 1.63 -1.82
CA THR A 189 -20.19 0.81 -1.50
C THR A 189 -19.94 -0.66 -1.80
N ALA A 190 -19.33 -0.97 -2.94
CA ALA A 190 -18.93 -2.33 -3.30
C ALA A 190 -17.90 -2.90 -2.30
N PHE A 191 -16.91 -2.09 -1.90
CA PHE A 191 -15.92 -2.47 -0.90
C PHE A 191 -16.55 -2.74 0.47
N HIS A 192 -17.44 -1.86 0.95
CA HIS A 192 -18.17 -2.07 2.21
C HIS A 192 -18.99 -3.37 2.16
N ALA A 193 -19.73 -3.59 1.06
CA ALA A 193 -20.52 -4.80 0.89
C ALA A 193 -19.65 -6.07 0.88
N TYR A 194 -18.46 -6.02 0.26
CA TYR A 194 -17.48 -7.10 0.32
C TYR A 194 -17.03 -7.38 1.77
N CYS A 195 -16.57 -6.34 2.48
CA CYS A 195 -16.08 -6.49 3.86
C CYS A 195 -17.17 -7.02 4.80
N LYS A 196 -18.40 -6.53 4.65
CA LYS A 196 -19.56 -7.02 5.42
C LYS A 196 -19.83 -8.50 5.19
N ARG A 197 -19.80 -8.97 3.93
CA ARG A 197 -19.97 -10.40 3.61
C ARG A 197 -18.82 -11.26 4.11
N ALA A 198 -17.60 -10.75 4.04
CA ALA A 198 -16.39 -11.45 4.47
C ALA A 198 -16.14 -11.38 6.00
N ASN A 199 -17.01 -10.70 6.75
CA ASN A 199 -16.85 -10.41 8.17
C ASN A 199 -15.47 -9.78 8.50
N LEU A 200 -15.06 -8.82 7.67
CA LEU A 200 -13.81 -8.06 7.82
C LEU A 200 -14.11 -6.66 8.33
N GLY A 201 -13.43 -6.23 9.39
CA GLY A 201 -13.32 -4.79 9.68
C GLY A 201 -12.51 -4.10 8.59
N TYR A 202 -12.59 -2.77 8.50
CA TYR A 202 -11.76 -2.04 7.54
C TYR A 202 -11.35 -0.66 8.02
N GLU A 203 -10.27 -0.19 7.41
CA GLU A 203 -9.79 1.17 7.47
C GLU A 203 -9.70 1.74 6.05
N LEU A 204 -10.33 2.89 5.85
CA LEU A 204 -10.28 3.65 4.61
C LEU A 204 -9.25 4.76 4.79
N TRP A 205 -8.11 4.62 4.14
CA TRP A 205 -6.95 5.50 4.28
C TRP A 205 -6.84 6.55 3.21
#